data_AF-A0A449BAN4-F1
#
_entry.id   AF-A0A449BAN4-F1
#
_cell.length_a   1.000
_cell.length_b   1.000
_cell.length_c   1.000
_cell.angle_alpha   90.00
_cell.angle_beta   90.00
_cell.angle_gamma   90.00
#
_symmetry.space_group_name_H-M   'P 1'
#
loop_
_entity.id
_entity.type
_entity.pdbx_description
1 polymer ?
#
loop_
_entity_poly.entity_id
_entity_poly.type
_entity_poly.pdbx_seq_one_letter_code
_entity_poly.pdbx_strand_id
1 'polypeptide(L)'
;MRAYALASSVAKEQAIKTNINAIFSKTQEYINIVLGSIAGVLVVVIAIIAAWAFFKAGKTDSEEERQGQLRKIKWIGIFFIAVIIIWAISPAVIALLQSTWGVSTPKPTR
;
A
#
# COMPACT_ATOMS: atom_id res chain seq x y z
N MET A 1 18.93 36.22 -29.23
CA MET A 1 17.72 36.17 -28.38
C MET A 1 16.98 34.82 -28.43
N ARG A 2 16.74 34.19 -29.60
CA ARG A 2 16.05 32.88 -29.69
C ARG A 2 16.71 31.72 -28.92
N ALA A 3 18.04 31.63 -28.92
CA ALA A 3 18.77 30.58 -28.19
C ALA A 3 18.59 30.68 -26.66
N TYR A 4 18.56 31.90 -26.10
CA TYR A 4 18.30 32.13 -24.68
C TYR A 4 16.86 31.76 -24.28
N ALA A 5 15.87 32.05 -25.13
CA ALA A 5 14.48 31.66 -24.90
C ALA A 5 14.32 30.13 -24.87
N LEU A 6 14.95 29.42 -25.82
CA LEU A 6 14.95 27.95 -25.87
C LEU A 6 15.67 27.32 -24.67
N ALA A 7 16.84 27.85 -24.28
CA ALA A 7 17.54 27.37 -23.09
C ALA A 7 16.69 27.54 -21.82
N SER A 8 15.98 28.68 -21.70
CA SER A 8 15.11 28.94 -20.55
C SER A 8 13.86 28.04 -20.51
N SER A 9 13.29 27.68 -21.67
CA SER A 9 12.11 26.80 -21.73
C SER A 9 12.49 25.36 -21.41
N VAL A 10 13.64 24.88 -21.89
CA VAL A 10 14.15 23.54 -21.57
C VAL A 10 14.50 23.42 -20.08
N ALA A 11 15.12 24.44 -19.49
CA ALA A 11 15.40 24.47 -18.06
C ALA A 11 14.12 24.43 -17.20
N LYS A 12 13.07 25.16 -17.61
CA LYS A 12 11.76 25.13 -16.94
C LYS A 12 11.08 23.76 -17.07
N GLU A 13 11.10 23.16 -18.25
CA GLU A 13 10.53 21.82 -18.47
C GLU A 13 11.24 20.76 -17.61
N GLN A 14 12.56 20.82 -17.53
CA GLN A 14 13.35 19.93 -16.69
C GLN A 14 13.01 20.11 -15.20
N ALA A 15 12.91 21.36 -14.73
CA ALA A 15 12.55 21.65 -13.34
C ALA A 15 11.14 21.14 -12.98
N ILE A 16 10.18 21.23 -13.91
CA ILE A 16 8.82 20.69 -13.72
C ILE A 16 8.87 19.17 -13.56
N LYS A 17 9.58 18.46 -14.44
CA LYS A 17 9.72 16.99 -14.36
C LYS A 17 10.38 16.55 -13.05
N THR A 18 11.43 17.25 -12.61
CA THR A 18 12.09 16.97 -11.33
C THR A 18 11.14 17.17 -10.14
N ASN A 19 10.37 18.26 -10.12
CA ASN A 19 9.41 18.51 -9.04
C ASN A 19 8.28 17.48 -9.00
N ILE A 20 7.77 17.08 -10.17
CA ILE A 20 6.74 16.03 -10.26
C ILE A 20 7.28 14.68 -9.76
N ASN A 21 8.52 14.33 -10.11
CA ASN A 21 9.19 13.13 -9.58
C ASN A 21 9.33 13.16 -8.05
N ALA A 22 9.72 14.32 -7.49
CA ALA A 22 9.84 14.49 -6.05
C ALA A 22 8.48 14.31 -5.35
N ILE A 23 7.40 14.85 -5.94
CA ILE A 23 6.03 14.68 -5.43
C ILE A 23 5.65 13.20 -5.43
N PHE A 24 5.80 12.49 -6.57
CA PHE A 24 5.45 11.07 -6.63
C PHE A 24 6.27 10.21 -5.65
N SER A 25 7.56 10.51 -5.49
CA SER A 25 8.41 9.82 -4.52
C SER A 25 7.92 10.03 -3.10
N LYS A 26 7.56 11.26 -2.73
CA LYS A 26 7.02 11.57 -1.39
C LYS A 26 5.64 10.95 -1.18
N THR A 27 4.78 10.94 -2.21
CA THR A 27 3.48 10.27 -2.14
C THR A 27 3.65 8.77 -1.90
N GLN A 28 4.55 8.08 -2.62
CA GLN A 28 4.81 6.65 -2.38
C GLN A 28 5.35 6.39 -0.97
N GLU A 29 6.23 7.26 -0.47
CA GLU A 29 6.74 7.20 0.91
C GLU A 29 5.60 7.29 1.93
N TYR A 30 4.71 8.28 1.79
CA TYR A 30 3.55 8.43 2.68
C TYR A 30 2.56 7.27 2.56
N ILE A 31 2.30 6.75 1.36
CA ILE A 31 1.47 5.57 1.15
C ILE A 31 2.06 4.37 1.91
N ASN A 32 3.38 4.15 1.80
CA ASN A 32 4.05 3.06 2.50
C ASN A 32 3.99 3.23 4.03
N ILE A 33 4.20 4.45 4.54
CA ILE A 33 4.14 4.73 5.98
C ILE A 33 2.72 4.50 6.52
N VAL A 34 1.72 5.09 5.87
CA VAL A 34 0.32 5.02 6.33
C VAL A 34 -0.20 3.60 6.20
N LEU A 35 -0.10 2.98 5.03
CA LEU A 35 -0.57 1.60 4.85
C LEU A 35 0.25 0.60 5.68
N GLY A 36 1.55 0.81 5.83
CA GLY A 36 2.40 0.00 6.71
C GLY A 36 1.97 0.10 8.18
N SER A 37 1.70 1.30 8.68
CA SER A 37 1.21 1.50 10.05
C SER A 37 -0.17 0.87 10.29
N ILE A 38 -1.10 1.03 9.34
CA ILE A 38 -2.45 0.44 9.41
C ILE A 38 -2.35 -1.09 9.35
N ALA A 39 -1.51 -1.63 8.48
CA ALA A 39 -1.25 -3.07 8.39
C ALA A 39 -0.68 -3.61 9.70
N GLY A 40 0.28 -2.91 10.32
CA GLY A 40 0.83 -3.29 11.62
C GLY A 40 -0.24 -3.37 12.71
N VAL A 41 -1.09 -2.35 12.83
CA VAL A 41 -2.21 -2.36 13.79
C VAL A 41 -3.22 -3.48 13.47
N LEU A 42 -3.56 -3.66 12.19
CA LEU A 42 -4.46 -4.73 11.74
C LEU A 42 -3.94 -6.12 12.11
N VAL A 43 -2.64 -6.38 11.91
CA VAL A 43 -2.02 -7.67 12.27
C VAL A 43 -2.22 -7.95 13.76
N VAL A 44 -1.98 -6.97 14.62
CA VAL A 44 -2.14 -7.13 16.08
C VAL A 44 -3.60 -7.44 16.42
N VAL A 45 -4.56 -6.68 15.88
CA VAL A 45 -6.00 -6.90 16.11
C VAL A 45 -6.42 -8.29 15.65
N ILE A 46 -5.97 -8.73 14.48
CA ILE A 46 -6.28 -10.05 13.93
C ILE A 46 -5.67 -11.15 14.79
N ALA A 47 -4.43 -10.98 15.24
CA ALA A 47 -3.77 -11.95 16.14
C ALA A 47 -4.56 -12.12 17.44
N ILE A 48 -5.07 -11.02 18.02
CA ILE A 48 -5.92 -11.05 19.21
C ILE A 48 -7.22 -11.82 18.92
N ILE A 49 -7.92 -11.49 17.84
CA ILE A 49 -9.18 -12.15 17.48
C ILE A 49 -8.96 -13.64 17.19
N ALA A 50 -7.89 -13.98 16.47
CA ALA A 50 -7.52 -15.35 16.15
C ALA A 50 -7.21 -16.15 17.41
N ALA A 51 -6.39 -15.60 18.32
CA ALA A 51 -6.09 -16.23 19.60
C ALA A 51 -7.38 -16.44 20.42
N TRP A 52 -8.24 -15.41 20.52
CA TRP A 52 -9.48 -15.49 21.28
C TRP A 52 -10.47 -16.52 20.71
N ALA A 53 -10.63 -16.55 19.39
CA ALA A 53 -11.46 -17.50 18.70
C ALA A 53 -10.90 -18.93 18.80
N PHE A 54 -9.57 -19.10 18.78
CA PHE A 54 -8.91 -20.40 18.98
C PHE A 54 -9.14 -20.92 20.41
N PHE A 55 -8.96 -20.08 21.43
CA PHE A 55 -9.25 -20.45 22.83
C PHE A 55 -10.73 -20.77 23.06
N LYS A 56 -11.64 -20.03 22.43
CA LYS A 56 -13.08 -20.26 22.55
C LYS A 56 -13.50 -21.56 21.83
N ALA A 57 -12.99 -21.80 20.63
CA ALA A 57 -13.25 -23.03 19.88
C ALA A 57 -12.74 -24.29 20.62
N GLY A 58 -11.63 -24.18 21.36
CA GLY A 58 -11.10 -25.30 22.16
C GLY A 58 -11.88 -25.60 23.45
N LYS A 59 -12.81 -24.73 23.86
CA LYS A 59 -13.63 -24.90 25.07
C LYS A 59 -15.12 -25.14 24.80
N THR A 60 -15.53 -25.13 23.54
CA THR A 60 -16.92 -25.30 23.14
C THR A 60 -17.19 -26.78 22.81
N ASP A 61 -18.18 -27.37 23.49
CA ASP A 61 -18.65 -28.76 23.22
C ASP A 61 -19.67 -28.85 22.08
N SER A 62 -20.17 -27.70 21.59
CA SER A 62 -21.12 -27.61 20.47
C SER A 62 -20.42 -27.42 19.12
N GLU A 63 -20.58 -28.40 18.23
CA GLU A 63 -19.96 -28.37 16.89
C GLU A 63 -20.47 -27.16 16.06
N GLU A 64 -21.72 -26.73 16.23
CA GLU A 64 -22.26 -25.54 15.53
C GLU A 64 -21.52 -24.25 15.90
N GLU A 65 -21.27 -24.05 17.19
CA GLU A 65 -20.54 -22.87 17.66
C GLU A 65 -19.07 -22.90 17.20
N ARG A 66 -18.46 -24.09 17.17
CA ARG A 66 -17.08 -24.29 16.68
C ARG A 66 -16.96 -23.91 15.20
N GLN A 67 -17.88 -24.39 14.36
CA GLN A 67 -17.92 -24.04 12.93
C GLN A 67 -18.17 -22.54 12.71
N GLY A 68 -19.01 -21.92 13.53
CA GLY A 68 -19.26 -20.48 13.50
C GLY A 68 -18.01 -19.64 13.79
N GLN A 69 -17.18 -20.03 14.76
CA GLN A 69 -15.92 -19.36 15.07
C GLN A 69 -14.87 -19.56 13.96
N LEU A 70 -14.74 -20.77 13.43
CA LEU A 70 -13.82 -21.07 12.33
C LEU A 70 -14.15 -20.29 11.06
N ARG A 71 -15.44 -20.12 10.74
CA ARG A 71 -15.88 -19.31 9.60
C ARG A 71 -15.48 -17.84 9.75
N LYS A 72 -15.57 -17.28 10.97
CA LYS A 72 -15.14 -15.90 11.26
C LYS A 72 -13.64 -15.73 11.06
N ILE A 73 -12.83 -16.66 11.58
CA ILE A 73 -11.36 -16.65 11.39
C ILE A 73 -11.01 -16.70 9.90
N LYS A 74 -11.68 -17.58 9.13
CA LYS A 74 -11.45 -17.72 7.68
C LYS A 74 -11.73 -16.41 6.93
N TRP A 75 -12.83 -15.73 7.24
CA TRP A 75 -13.16 -14.44 6.63
C TRP A 75 -12.18 -13.33 7.00
N ILE A 76 -11.72 -13.30 8.25
CA ILE A 76 -10.69 -12.34 8.69
C ILE A 76 -9.37 -12.58 7.93
N GLY A 77 -8.97 -13.84 7.76
CA GLY A 77 -7.79 -14.19 6.96
C GLY A 77 -7.91 -13.74 5.50
N ILE A 78 -9.06 -13.97 4.86
CA ILE A 78 -9.32 -13.52 3.48
C ILE A 78 -9.26 -12.00 3.37
N PHE A 79 -9.89 -11.28 4.31
CA PHE A 79 -9.87 -9.82 4.35
C PHE A 79 -8.44 -9.29 4.46
N PHE A 80 -7.61 -9.90 5.30
CA PHE A 80 -6.22 -9.51 5.46
C PHE A 80 -5.40 -9.68 4.18
N ILE A 81 -5.57 -10.82 3.49
CA ILE A 81 -4.92 -11.07 2.19
C ILE A 81 -5.34 -10.00 1.17
N ALA A 82 -6.62 -9.63 1.13
CA ALA A 82 -7.11 -8.58 0.23
C ALA A 82 -6.43 -7.22 0.49
N VAL A 83 -6.26 -6.84 1.76
CA VAL A 83 -5.56 -5.60 2.14
C VAL A 83 -4.10 -5.62 1.69
N ILE A 84 -3.40 -6.75 1.86
CA ILE A 84 -2.01 -6.90 1.39
C ILE A 84 -1.93 -6.75 -0.13
N ILE A 85 -2.86 -7.36 -0.88
CA ILE A 85 -2.89 -7.26 -2.34
C ILE A 85 -3.08 -5.81 -2.78
N ILE A 86 -4.02 -5.08 -2.17
CA ILE A 86 -4.24 -3.65 -2.48
C ILE A 86 -2.98 -2.83 -2.17
N TRP A 87 -2.31 -3.11 -1.05
CA TRP A 87 -1.04 -2.46 -0.71
C TRP A 87 0.05 -2.76 -1.74
N ALA A 88 0.18 -4.02 -2.19
CA ALA A 88 1.16 -4.42 -3.19
C ALA A 88 0.93 -3.79 -4.58
N ILE A 89 -0.29 -3.33 -4.87
CA ILE A 89 -0.65 -2.66 -6.13
C ILE A 89 -0.28 -1.17 -6.12
N SER A 90 -0.08 -0.54 -4.95
CA SER A 90 0.24 0.90 -4.86
C SER A 90 1.41 1.34 -5.75
N PRO A 91 2.55 0.62 -5.80
CA PRO A 91 3.68 1.00 -6.64
C PRO A 91 3.34 0.94 -8.13
N ALA A 92 2.49 0.01 -8.55
CA ALA A 92 2.06 -0.10 -9.94
C ALA A 92 1.19 1.10 -10.37
N VAL A 93 0.35 1.62 -9.47
CA VAL A 93 -0.45 2.83 -9.71
C VAL A 93 0.45 4.06 -9.86
N ILE A 94 1.45 4.22 -8.98
CA ILE A 94 2.42 5.32 -9.09
C ILE A 94 3.26 5.20 -10.37
N ALA A 95 3.67 3.99 -10.77
CA ALA A 95 4.39 3.76 -12.01
C ALA A 95 3.55 4.12 -13.25
N LEU A 96 2.26 3.78 -13.25
CA LEU A 96 1.32 4.19 -14.31
C LEU A 96 1.19 5.71 -14.39
N LEU A 97 1.02 6.39 -13.26
CA LEU A 97 0.95 7.85 -13.21
C LEU A 97 2.24 8.50 -13.72
N GLN A 98 3.41 8.01 -13.30
CA GLN A 98 4.70 8.49 -13.80
C GLN A 98 4.83 8.31 -15.32
N SER A 99 4.38 7.17 -15.84
CA SER A 99 4.38 6.88 -17.28
C SER A 99 3.45 7.83 -18.06
N THR A 100 2.24 8.10 -17.57
CA THR A 100 1.30 9.03 -18.23
C THR A 100 1.84 10.46 -18.30
N TRP A 101 2.61 10.87 -17.29
CA TRP A 101 3.18 12.22 -17.21
C TRP A 101 4.59 12.33 -17.83
N GLY A 102 5.12 11.25 -18.41
CA GLY A 102 6.44 11.25 -19.07
C GLY A 102 7.61 11.49 -18.12
N VAL A 103 7.44 11.11 -16.86
CA VAL A 103 8.42 11.30 -15.78
C VAL A 103 8.99 9.95 -15.36
N SER A 104 10.31 9.89 -15.15
CA SER A 104 11.02 8.64 -14.89
C SER A 104 10.63 8.03 -13.55
N THR A 105 10.45 6.71 -13.51
CA THR A 105 10.31 5.96 -12.26
C THR A 105 11.58 6.14 -11.41
N PRO A 106 11.48 6.56 -10.14
CA PRO A 106 12.61 6.53 -9.23
C PRO A 106 13.13 5.09 -9.16
N LYS A 107 14.38 4.89 -9.57
CA LYS A 107 15.04 3.59 -9.45
C LYS A 107 15.07 3.24 -7.95
N PRO A 108 14.61 2.05 -7.52
CA PRO A 108 14.67 1.69 -6.12
C PRO A 108 16.12 1.74 -5.66
N THR A 109 16.42 2.69 -4.76
CA THR A 109 17.68 2.73 -4.03
C THR A 109 17.65 1.56 -3.06
N ARG A 110 18.38 0.50 -3.41
CA ARG A 110 18.74 -0.57 -2.47
C ARG A 110 19.64 -0.01 -1.36
#